data_AF-A0A9E4WJG5-F1
#
_entry.id   AF-A0A9E4WJG5-F1
#
_cell.length_a   1.000
_cell.length_b   1.000
_cell.length_c   1.000
_cell.angle_alpha   90.00
_cell.angle_beta   90.00
_cell.angle_gamma   90.00
#
_symmetry.space_group_name_H-M   'P 1'
#
loop_
_entity.id
_entity.type
_entity.pdbx_description
1 polymer ?
#
loop_
_entity_poly.entity_id
_entity_poly.type
_entity_poly.pdbx_seq_one_letter_code
_entity_poly.pdbx_strand_id
1 'polypeptide(L)' 'GIHAPTMYFPLIVEEALMIEPTESESKETLDHFIAVMRQIDDEVDSAPELIHDAPHDLPVTRLDEATAARRPVLRWSAE' A
#
# COMPACT_ATOMS: atom_id res chain seq x y z
N GLY A 1 5.58 9.14 -4.13
CA GLY A 1 4.70 8.07 -3.61
C GLY A 1 4.80 8.03 -2.10
N ILE A 2 3.86 7.38 -1.44
CA ILE A 2 3.80 7.22 0.02
C ILE A 2 3.88 5.74 0.35
N HIS A 3 4.67 5.37 1.36
CA HIS A 3 4.63 4.01 1.89
C HIS A 3 3.34 3.82 2.69
N ALA A 4 2.63 2.72 2.48
CA ALA A 4 1.40 2.43 3.20
C ALA A 4 1.64 2.37 4.73
N PRO A 5 0.67 2.80 5.55
CA PRO A 5 0.74 2.59 6.99
C PRO A 5 0.62 1.09 7.33
N THR A 6 0.59 0.75 8.63
CA THR A 6 0.31 -0.63 9.02
C THR A 6 -1.13 -0.99 8.62
N MET A 7 -1.26 -2.01 7.79
CA MET A 7 -2.55 -2.53 7.31
C MET A 7 -3.01 -3.70 8.19
N TYR A 8 -4.32 -3.88 8.35
CA TYR A 8 -4.94 -5.05 8.98
C TYR A 8 -4.53 -5.32 10.43
N PHE A 9 -4.05 -4.30 11.15
CA PHE A 9 -3.76 -4.38 12.59
C PHE A 9 -4.18 -3.06 13.27
N PRO A 10 -4.75 -3.09 14.49
CA PRO A 10 -5.05 -4.27 15.31
C PRO A 10 -6.19 -5.10 14.73
N LEU A 11 -6.16 -6.42 14.95
CA LEU A 11 -7.11 -7.39 14.37
C LEU A 11 -8.58 -7.20 14.81
N ILE A 12 -8.82 -6.32 15.79
CA ILE A 12 -10.16 -6.01 16.31
C ILE A 12 -10.88 -4.90 15.53
N VAL A 13 -10.22 -4.32 14.50
CA VAL A 13 -10.79 -3.32 13.62
C VAL A 13 -10.72 -3.86 12.19
N GLU A 14 -11.87 -3.99 11.53
CA GLU A 14 -11.97 -4.45 10.13
C GLU A 14 -11.34 -3.42 9.18
N GLU A 15 -10.64 -3.89 8.14
CA GLU A 15 -9.94 -3.06 7.13
C GLU A 15 -9.06 -1.95 7.74
N ALA A 16 -8.44 -2.22 8.90
CA ALA A 16 -7.70 -1.23 9.66
C ALA A 16 -6.50 -0.63 8.90
N LEU A 17 -6.39 0.70 8.97
CA LEU A 17 -5.19 1.48 8.65
C LEU A 17 -4.67 2.12 9.93
N MET A 18 -3.58 1.58 10.50
CA MET A 18 -2.95 2.11 11.72
C MET A 18 -1.75 3.00 11.35
N ILE A 19 -1.93 4.32 11.55
CA ILE A 19 -0.99 5.36 11.14
C ILE A 19 -0.16 5.84 12.33
N GLU A 20 1.16 5.77 12.21
CA GLU A 20 2.13 6.31 13.17
C GLU A 20 3.12 7.23 12.43
N PRO A 21 2.98 8.57 12.54
CA PRO A 21 3.90 9.48 11.87
C PRO A 21 5.26 9.59 12.56
N THR A 22 5.34 9.33 13.87
CA THR A 22 6.47 9.70 14.76
C THR A 22 6.68 11.22 14.87
N GLU A 23 7.55 11.63 15.77
CA GLU A 23 7.83 13.04 16.09
C GLU A 23 8.75 13.75 15.10
N SER A 24 9.47 13.00 14.26
CA SER A 24 10.44 13.58 13.31
C SER A 24 9.77 14.12 12.05
N GLU A 25 8.52 13.77 11.80
CA GLU A 25 7.82 14.19 10.59
C GLU A 25 7.35 15.65 10.67
N SER A 26 7.59 16.38 9.59
CA SER A 26 7.20 17.78 9.49
C SER A 26 5.69 17.92 9.29
N LYS A 27 5.14 19.08 9.68
CA LYS A 27 3.72 19.40 9.38
C LYS A 27 3.42 19.30 7.87
N GLU A 28 4.35 19.74 7.03
CA GLU A 28 4.19 19.67 5.57
C GLU A 28 4.08 18.22 5.08
N THR A 29 4.88 17.30 5.62
CA THR A 29 4.77 15.88 5.31
C THR A 29 3.40 15.32 5.70
N LEU A 30 2.90 15.69 6.90
CA LEU A 30 1.59 15.24 7.39
C LEU A 30 0.45 15.80 6.54
N ASP A 31 0.51 17.08 6.18
CA ASP A 31 -0.48 17.71 5.29
C ASP A 31 -0.49 17.04 3.92
N HIS A 32 0.68 16.68 3.38
CA HIS A 32 0.81 15.95 2.12
C HIS A 32 0.19 14.54 2.21
N PHE A 33 0.47 13.79 3.29
CA PHE A 33 -0.15 12.49 3.52
C PHE A 33 -1.69 12.58 3.56
N ILE A 34 -2.24 13.56 4.30
CA ILE A 34 -3.68 13.80 4.39
C ILE A 34 -4.28 14.12 3.02
N ALA A 35 -3.60 14.96 2.22
CA ALA A 35 -4.06 15.31 0.88
C ALA A 35 -4.12 14.08 -0.04
N VAL A 36 -3.11 13.21 0.01
CA VAL A 36 -3.10 11.95 -0.75
C VAL A 36 -4.22 11.01 -0.30
N MET A 37 -4.44 10.85 1.01
CA MET A 37 -5.53 10.00 1.52
C MET A 37 -6.92 10.50 1.07
N ARG A 38 -7.14 11.82 1.05
CA ARG A 38 -8.38 12.41 0.52
C ARG A 38 -8.54 12.17 -0.97
N GLN A 39 -7.46 12.28 -1.73
CA GLN A 39 -7.48 11.98 -3.15
C GLN A 39 -7.84 10.50 -3.40
N ILE A 40 -7.27 9.57 -2.62
CA ILE A 40 -7.62 8.15 -2.71
C ILE A 40 -9.10 7.93 -2.41
N ASP A 41 -9.65 8.57 -1.37
CA ASP A 41 -11.08 8.51 -1.03
C ASP A 41 -11.97 8.95 -2.21
N ASP A 42 -11.64 10.07 -2.84
CA ASP A 42 -12.34 10.55 -4.04
C ASP A 42 -12.18 9.59 -5.24
N GLU A 43 -11.01 8.98 -5.42
CA GLU A 43 -10.70 8.06 -6.51
C GLU A 43 -11.40 6.70 -6.37
N VAL A 44 -11.68 6.23 -5.16
CA VAL A 44 -12.45 5.00 -4.93
C VAL A 44 -13.84 5.10 -5.59
N ASP A 45 -14.49 6.26 -5.52
CA ASP A 45 -15.81 6.46 -6.13
C ASP A 45 -15.72 6.86 -7.61
N SER A 46 -14.79 7.75 -7.95
CA SER A 46 -14.73 8.35 -9.29
C SER A 46 -13.97 7.52 -10.32
N ALA A 47 -13.00 6.70 -9.89
CA ALA A 47 -12.12 5.91 -10.75
C ALA A 47 -11.63 4.62 -10.05
N PRO A 48 -12.53 3.70 -9.65
CA PRO A 48 -12.19 2.54 -8.83
C PRO A 48 -11.10 1.63 -9.43
N GLU A 49 -11.04 1.50 -10.76
CA GLU A 49 -10.03 0.68 -11.42
C GLU A 49 -8.62 1.23 -11.25
N LEU A 50 -8.47 2.56 -11.10
CA LEU A 50 -7.17 3.16 -10.79
C LEU A 50 -6.62 2.61 -9.45
N ILE A 51 -7.50 2.40 -8.47
CA ILE A 51 -7.17 1.87 -7.16
C ILE A 51 -6.95 0.35 -7.21
N HIS A 52 -7.83 -0.38 -7.90
CA HIS A 52 -7.74 -1.84 -8.00
C HIS A 52 -6.52 -2.30 -8.81
N ASP A 53 -6.06 -1.54 -9.79
CA ASP A 53 -4.90 -1.89 -10.62
C ASP A 53 -3.57 -1.32 -10.09
N ALA A 54 -3.60 -0.50 -9.04
CA ALA A 54 -2.39 0.04 -8.42
C ALA A 54 -1.44 -1.07 -7.91
N PRO A 55 -0.10 -0.90 -7.98
CA PRO A 55 0.62 0.31 -8.38
C PRO A 55 0.96 0.39 -9.88
N HIS A 56 1.04 1.61 -10.43
CA HIS A 56 1.24 1.87 -11.87
C HIS A 56 2.68 2.20 -12.28
N ASP A 57 3.42 2.92 -11.42
CA ASP A 57 4.75 3.46 -11.77
C ASP A 57 5.93 2.71 -11.13
N LEU A 58 5.66 1.66 -10.34
CA LEU A 58 6.71 0.87 -9.70
C LEU A 58 7.38 -0.08 -10.70
N PRO A 59 8.66 -0.47 -10.48
CA PRO A 59 9.37 -1.40 -11.38
C PRO A 59 8.68 -2.77 -11.55
N VAL A 60 7.84 -3.14 -10.58
CA VAL A 60 7.00 -4.34 -10.57
C VAL A 60 5.61 -3.97 -10.01
N THR A 61 4.58 -4.68 -10.47
CA THR A 61 3.19 -4.54 -10.01
C THR A 61 2.87 -5.54 -8.88
N ARG A 62 1.58 -5.72 -8.56
CA ARG A 62 1.14 -6.75 -7.59
C ARG A 62 1.69 -8.13 -7.96
N LEU A 63 2.29 -8.78 -6.97
CA LEU A 63 2.88 -10.09 -7.12
C LEU A 63 1.81 -11.18 -6.95
N ASP A 64 2.01 -12.32 -7.63
CA ASP A 64 1.20 -13.52 -7.41
C ASP A 64 1.65 -14.24 -6.14
N GLU A 65 1.21 -13.74 -4.99
CA GLU A 65 1.49 -14.32 -3.68
C GLU A 65 0.95 -15.74 -3.54
N ALA A 66 -0.18 -16.05 -4.18
CA ALA A 66 -0.81 -17.35 -4.11
C ALA A 66 0.05 -18.43 -4.78
N THR A 67 0.62 -18.13 -5.94
CA THR A 67 1.58 -19.02 -6.61
C THR A 67 2.89 -19.06 -5.85
N ALA A 68 3.42 -17.92 -5.39
CA ALA A 68 4.67 -17.88 -4.63
C ALA A 68 4.61 -18.74 -3.36
N ALA A 69 3.48 -18.73 -2.63
CA ALA A 69 3.26 -19.55 -1.44
C ALA A 69 3.15 -21.05 -1.75
N ARG A 70 2.55 -21.42 -2.90
CA ARG A 70 2.34 -22.83 -3.30
C ARG A 70 3.53 -23.44 -4.03
N ARG A 71 4.33 -22.63 -4.72
CA ARG A 71 5.48 -23.04 -5.56
C ARG A 71 6.69 -22.13 -5.31
N PRO A 72 7.26 -22.15 -4.09
CA PRO A 72 8.28 -21.20 -3.71
C PRO A 72 9.61 -21.45 -4.40
N VAL A 73 10.21 -20.39 -4.98
CA VAL A 73 11.59 -20.38 -5.47
C VAL A 73 12.45 -19.69 -4.41
N LEU A 74 13.04 -20.48 -3.52
CA LEU A 74 13.72 -19.99 -2.31
C LEU A 74 15.20 -19.67 -2.49
N ARG A 75 15.77 -20.04 -3.64
CA ARG A 75 17.15 -19.77 -3.99
C ARG A 75 17.23 -19.44 -5.47
N TRP A 76 18.21 -18.63 -5.81
CA TRP A 76 18.61 -18.46 -7.19
C TRP A 76 19.30 -19.75 -7.70
N SER A 77 19.05 -20.11 -8.96
CA SER A 77 19.73 -21.20 -9.66
C SER A 77 20.21 -20.71 -11.03
N ALA A 78 21.48 -20.97 -11.32
CA ALA A 78 22.19 -20.47 -12.49
C ALA A 78 21.93 -21.24 -13.80
N GLU A 79 20.82 -21.97 -13.93
CA GLU A 79 20.58 -22.79 -15.14
C GLU A 79 20.81 -22.01 -16.45
#